data_AF-A0A1G8VNC9-F1
#
_entry.id   AF-A0A1G8VNC9-F1
#
_cell.length_a   1.000
_cell.length_b   1.000
_cell.length_c   1.000
_cell.angle_alpha   90.00
_cell.angle_beta   90.00
_cell.angle_gamma   90.00
#
_symmetry.space_group_name_H-M   'P 1'
#
loop_
_entity.id
_entity.type
_entity.pdbx_description
1 polymer ?
#
loop_
_entity_poly.entity_id
_entity_poly.type
_entity_poly.pdbx_seq_one_letter_code
_entity_poly.pdbx_strand_id
1 'polypeptide(L)'
;MNNHFWHTTLVAFIVMLSISTIGQARAHDHQHPELNSWYESLYSGKGPCCDGSDAKRVDDADWNTKDGHYRVRIDGEWIDVPNDAVVDGPNRAGRTMVWPYYLNGALVGVRCFMPGSMG
;
A
#
# COMPACT_ATOMS: atom_id res chain seq x y z
N MET A 1 -0.16 -4.89 -48.95
CA MET A 1 -0.29 -4.50 -47.52
C MET A 1 0.19 -5.69 -46.71
N ASN A 2 1.28 -5.55 -45.96
CA ASN A 2 2.08 -6.68 -45.51
C ASN A 2 1.53 -7.27 -44.20
N ASN A 3 0.84 -8.40 -44.30
CA ASN A 3 0.18 -9.12 -43.20
C ASN A 3 1.15 -9.38 -42.04
N HIS A 4 2.42 -9.62 -42.38
CA HIS A 4 3.49 -9.86 -41.43
C HIS A 4 3.78 -8.66 -40.52
N PHE A 5 3.67 -7.43 -41.04
CA PHE A 5 3.91 -6.19 -40.28
C PHE A 5 2.83 -5.98 -39.21
N TRP A 6 1.57 -6.27 -39.56
CA TRP A 6 0.42 -6.16 -38.66
C TRP A 6 0.47 -7.15 -37.49
N HIS A 7 0.92 -8.39 -37.75
CA HIS A 7 1.08 -9.38 -36.68
C HIS A 7 2.19 -9.01 -35.71
N THR A 8 3.33 -8.50 -36.19
CA THR A 8 4.44 -8.08 -35.30
C THR A 8 4.08 -6.90 -34.41
N THR A 9 3.36 -5.89 -34.90
CA THR A 9 2.94 -4.74 -34.07
C THR A 9 1.90 -5.13 -33.03
N LEU A 10 0.98 -6.04 -33.38
CA LEU A 10 -0.07 -6.48 -32.47
C LEU A 10 0.49 -7.34 -31.32
N VAL A 11 1.45 -8.22 -31.62
CA VAL A 11 2.17 -8.99 -30.59
C VAL A 11 2.97 -8.06 -29.66
N ALA A 12 3.67 -7.06 -30.22
CA ALA A 12 4.43 -6.10 -29.41
C ALA A 12 3.53 -5.28 -28.45
N PHE A 13 2.33 -4.90 -28.89
CA PHE A 13 1.36 -4.17 -28.05
C PHE A 13 0.79 -5.05 -26.92
N ILE A 14 0.51 -6.33 -27.17
CA ILE A 14 0.02 -7.28 -26.16
C ILE A 14 1.09 -7.53 -25.08
N VAL A 15 2.35 -7.69 -25.49
CA VAL A 15 3.47 -7.85 -24.54
C VAL A 15 3.65 -6.60 -23.67
N MET A 16 3.53 -5.40 -24.24
CA MET A 16 3.63 -4.15 -23.48
C MET A 16 2.47 -3.94 -22.49
N LEU A 17 1.25 -4.34 -22.84
CA LEU A 17 0.09 -4.23 -21.93
C LEU A 17 0.16 -5.18 -20.72
N SER A 18 0.94 -6.26 -20.83
CA SER A 18 1.03 -7.32 -19.81
C SER A 18 1.92 -6.95 -18.61
N ILE A 19 2.69 -5.86 -18.69
CA ILE A 19 3.66 -5.46 -17.65
C ILE A 19 2.99 -4.63 -16.53
N SER A 20 1.77 -4.13 -16.74
CA SER A 20 1.10 -3.19 -15.83
C SER A 20 0.33 -3.84 -14.67
N THR A 21 0.45 -5.16 -14.44
CA THR A 21 -0.33 -5.88 -13.42
C THR A 21 0.50 -6.38 -12.23
N ILE A 22 1.38 -5.56 -11.67
CA ILE A 22 2.02 -5.88 -10.38
C ILE A 22 1.21 -5.25 -9.26
N GLY A 23 0.09 -5.86 -8.93
CA GLY A 23 -0.69 -5.58 -7.74
C GLY A 23 -0.68 -6.78 -6.82
N GLN A 24 0.23 -6.81 -5.82
CA GLN A 24 0.05 -7.40 -4.49
C GLN A 24 1.15 -6.86 -3.56
N ALA A 25 0.95 -5.65 -3.00
CA ALA A 25 1.77 -5.18 -1.90
C ALA A 25 1.32 -5.85 -0.59
N ARG A 26 1.66 -7.14 -0.40
CA ARG A 26 1.68 -7.73 0.95
C ARG A 26 2.90 -7.15 1.64
N ALA A 27 2.69 -6.38 2.70
CA ALA A 27 3.76 -5.63 3.32
C ALA A 27 4.42 -6.33 4.51
N HIS A 28 3.96 -7.51 4.89
CA HIS A 28 4.80 -8.40 5.68
C HIS A 28 5.95 -8.87 4.81
N ASP A 29 7.09 -8.26 5.07
CA ASP A 29 8.31 -8.57 4.37
C ASP A 29 8.97 -9.78 5.01
N HIS A 30 8.71 -10.96 4.45
CA HIS A 30 9.39 -12.18 4.89
C HIS A 30 10.92 -12.10 4.71
N GLN A 31 11.44 -11.12 3.95
CA GLN A 31 12.88 -10.91 3.80
C GLN A 31 13.49 -10.11 4.96
N HIS A 32 12.66 -9.46 5.79
CA HIS A 32 13.09 -8.65 6.93
C HIS A 32 12.50 -9.17 8.26
N PRO A 33 12.81 -10.42 8.68
CA PRO A 33 12.29 -11.00 9.92
C PRO A 33 12.72 -10.23 11.18
N GLU A 34 13.79 -9.43 11.13
CA GLU A 34 14.20 -8.54 12.20
C GLU A 34 13.18 -7.45 12.53
N LEU A 35 12.22 -7.20 11.64
CA LEU A 35 11.13 -6.23 11.82
C LEU A 35 9.88 -6.83 12.47
N ASN A 36 9.81 -8.15 12.66
CA ASN A 36 8.60 -8.82 13.17
C ASN A 36 8.16 -8.29 14.55
N SER A 37 9.09 -8.24 15.50
CA SER A 37 8.80 -7.73 16.85
C SER A 37 8.43 -6.25 16.84
N TRP A 38 8.96 -5.48 15.89
CA TRP A 38 8.57 -4.10 15.69
C TRP A 38 7.14 -4.01 15.19
N TYR A 39 6.76 -4.77 14.16
CA TYR A 39 5.38 -4.81 13.68
C TYR A 39 4.38 -5.20 14.78
N GLU A 40 4.66 -6.27 15.52
CA GLU A 40 3.84 -6.74 16.63
C GLU A 40 3.66 -5.69 17.75
N SER A 41 4.65 -4.79 17.91
CA SER A 41 4.58 -3.71 18.91
C SER A 41 3.74 -2.51 18.47
N LEU A 42 3.38 -2.40 17.20
CA LEU A 42 2.69 -1.21 16.67
C LEU A 42 1.25 -1.13 17.16
N TYR A 43 0.88 0.06 17.60
CA TYR A 43 -0.44 0.38 18.12
C TYR A 43 -0.87 1.78 17.65
N SER A 44 -2.14 1.93 17.27
CA SER A 44 -2.76 3.22 17.02
C SER A 44 -3.85 3.50 18.07
N GLY A 45 -4.45 4.68 18.05
CA GLY A 45 -5.65 4.96 18.86
C GLY A 45 -6.81 3.99 18.59
N LYS A 46 -6.79 3.25 17.47
CA LYS A 46 -7.80 2.25 17.11
C LYS A 46 -7.49 0.83 17.59
N GLY A 47 -6.32 0.58 18.16
CA GLY A 47 -5.93 -0.77 18.56
C GLY A 47 -4.58 -1.23 18.03
N PRO A 48 -4.26 -2.53 18.20
CA PRO A 48 -3.03 -3.09 17.65
C PRO A 48 -3.10 -3.14 16.11
N CYS A 49 -1.96 -2.89 15.48
CA CYS A 49 -1.85 -2.96 14.01
C CYS A 49 -1.80 -4.38 13.46
N CYS A 50 -1.53 -5.38 14.30
CA CYS A 50 -1.17 -6.77 13.94
C CYS A 50 0.32 -6.93 13.58
N ASP A 51 0.72 -8.14 13.20
CA ASP A 51 2.10 -8.57 12.90
C ASP A 51 2.65 -8.07 11.54
N GLY A 52 1.95 -7.14 10.90
CA GLY A 52 2.29 -6.63 9.57
C GLY A 52 1.80 -7.49 8.39
N SER A 53 1.24 -8.69 8.61
CA SER A 53 0.69 -9.55 7.53
C SER A 53 -0.41 -8.86 6.72
N ASP A 54 -1.24 -8.07 7.40
CA ASP A 54 -2.32 -7.28 6.82
C ASP A 54 -1.85 -5.90 6.31
N ALA A 55 -0.59 -5.54 6.53
CA ALA A 55 -0.07 -4.27 6.09
C ALA A 55 0.07 -4.25 4.56
N LYS A 56 -0.14 -3.06 3.97
CA LYS A 56 0.14 -2.75 2.57
C LYS A 56 1.19 -1.64 2.50
N ARG A 57 2.12 -1.79 1.56
CA ARG A 57 3.07 -0.73 1.21
C ARG A 57 2.37 0.24 0.27
N VAL A 58 2.63 1.51 0.48
CA VAL A 58 2.07 2.60 -0.32
C VAL A 58 3.22 3.32 -0.99
N ASP A 59 3.11 3.51 -2.30
CA ASP A 59 4.06 4.30 -3.08
C ASP A 59 3.91 5.79 -2.78
N ASP A 60 4.95 6.58 -2.99
CA ASP A 60 4.95 8.01 -2.62
C ASP A 60 3.88 8.84 -3.35
N ALA A 61 3.43 8.40 -4.52
CA ALA A 61 2.33 9.02 -5.26
C ALA A 61 0.94 8.70 -4.67
N ASP A 62 0.84 7.67 -3.83
CA ASP A 62 -0.41 7.06 -3.37
C ASP A 62 -0.72 7.43 -1.91
N TRP A 63 -0.05 8.44 -1.38
CA TRP A 63 -0.43 9.10 -0.15
C TRP A 63 -0.03 10.58 -0.21
N ASN A 64 -0.70 11.42 0.58
CA ASN A 64 -0.27 12.80 0.82
C ASN A 64 -1.00 13.36 2.05
N THR A 65 -0.66 14.59 2.40
CA THR A 65 -1.40 15.35 3.41
C THR A 65 -2.35 16.32 2.70
N LYS A 66 -3.60 16.38 3.15
CA LYS A 66 -4.61 17.34 2.73
C LYS A 66 -5.29 17.92 3.97
N ASP A 67 -5.37 19.23 4.05
CA ASP A 67 -6.03 19.95 5.16
C ASP A 67 -5.52 19.56 6.56
N GLY A 68 -4.23 19.19 6.68
CA GLY A 68 -3.61 18.76 7.94
C GLY A 68 -3.81 17.29 8.30
N HIS A 69 -4.47 16.52 7.43
CA HIS A 69 -4.73 15.09 7.63
C HIS A 69 -4.05 14.27 6.54
N TYR A 70 -3.66 13.03 6.85
CA TYR A 70 -3.19 12.11 5.84
C TYR A 70 -4.36 11.55 5.03
N ARG A 71 -4.12 11.31 3.75
CA ARG A 71 -4.97 10.45 2.93
C ARG A 71 -4.10 9.49 2.13
N VAL A 72 -4.65 8.32 1.85
CA VAL A 72 -3.97 7.21 1.22
C VAL A 72 -4.86 6.62 0.13
N ARG A 73 -4.27 6.20 -0.99
CA ARG A 73 -4.99 5.56 -2.07
C ARG A 73 -5.03 4.05 -1.82
N ILE A 74 -6.23 3.50 -1.65
CA ILE A 74 -6.47 2.07 -1.43
C ILE A 74 -7.47 1.62 -2.49
N ASP A 75 -7.13 0.55 -3.21
CA ASP A 75 -7.98 -0.03 -4.26
C ASP A 75 -8.45 1.01 -5.31
N GLY A 76 -7.61 2.02 -5.58
CA GLY A 76 -7.85 3.10 -6.55
C GLY A 76 -8.55 4.34 -6.00
N GLU A 77 -9.03 4.29 -4.75
CA GLU A 77 -9.78 5.39 -4.13
C GLU A 77 -8.95 6.12 -3.08
N TRP A 78 -9.11 7.44 -3.00
CA TRP A 78 -8.49 8.25 -1.94
C TRP A 78 -9.32 8.13 -0.66
N ILE A 79 -8.68 7.64 0.40
CA ILE A 79 -9.28 7.43 1.71
C ILE A 79 -8.59 8.36 2.72
N ASP A 80 -9.39 9.18 3.41
CA ASP A 80 -8.88 9.99 4.51
C ASP A 80 -8.51 9.09 5.68
N VAL A 81 -7.29 9.25 6.19
CA VAL A 81 -6.77 8.49 7.32
C VAL A 81 -7.25 9.17 8.61
N PRO A 82 -8.02 8.48 9.46
CA PRO A 82 -8.43 9.04 10.73
C PRO A 82 -7.22 9.31 11.62
N ASN A 83 -7.24 10.41 12.37
CA ASN A 83 -6.10 10.83 13.20
C ASN A 83 -5.69 9.75 14.23
N ASP A 84 -6.66 9.04 14.78
CA ASP A 84 -6.46 7.95 15.73
C ASP A 84 -5.92 6.67 15.05
N ALA A 85 -5.86 6.60 13.72
CA ALA A 85 -5.20 5.52 12.99
C ALA A 85 -3.73 5.81 12.71
N VAL A 86 -3.24 7.04 12.93
CA VAL A 86 -1.83 7.37 12.73
C VAL A 86 -1.03 6.76 13.89
N VAL A 87 0.01 6.02 13.55
CA VAL A 87 0.89 5.37 14.53
C VAL A 87 2.07 6.30 14.82
N ASP A 88 2.35 6.50 16.10
CA ASP A 88 3.48 7.30 16.56
C ASP A 88 4.81 6.53 16.47
N GLY A 89 5.90 7.27 16.30
CA GLY A 89 7.26 6.72 16.31
C GLY A 89 7.87 6.51 14.92
N PRO A 90 9.10 5.97 14.87
CA PRO A 90 9.83 5.84 13.62
C PRO A 90 9.26 4.71 12.75
N ASN A 91 9.02 5.01 11.47
CA ASN A 91 8.67 4.01 10.47
C ASN A 91 9.92 3.23 10.02
N ARG A 92 10.11 2.03 10.58
CA ARG A 92 11.27 1.17 10.30
C ARG A 92 11.12 0.33 9.03
N ALA A 93 9.95 0.33 8.39
CA ALA A 93 9.73 -0.35 7.11
C ALA A 93 10.35 0.41 5.92
N GLY A 94 10.75 1.66 6.12
CA GLY A 94 11.40 2.49 5.10
C GLY A 94 10.47 2.97 3.96
N ARG A 95 9.15 2.72 4.06
CA ARG A 95 8.12 3.14 3.11
C ARG A 95 6.83 3.43 3.85
N THR A 96 5.91 4.18 3.24
CA THR A 96 4.57 4.37 3.81
C THR A 96 3.84 3.03 3.95
N MET A 97 3.23 2.82 5.11
CA MET A 97 2.54 1.59 5.48
C MET A 97 1.10 1.88 5.87
N VAL A 98 0.18 1.03 5.42
CA VAL A 98 -1.24 1.12 5.79
C VAL A 98 -1.81 -0.25 6.15
N TRP A 99 -2.62 -0.31 7.20
CA TRP A 99 -3.36 -1.50 7.61
C TRP A 99 -4.85 -1.28 7.34
N PRO A 100 -5.32 -1.57 6.11
CA PRO A 100 -6.74 -1.54 5.81
C PRO A 100 -7.43 -2.72 6.49
N TYR A 101 -8.71 -2.57 6.78
CA TYR A 101 -9.55 -3.70 7.17
C TYR A 101 -10.84 -3.71 6.37
N TYR A 102 -11.26 -4.91 6.03
CA TYR A 102 -12.39 -5.17 5.16
C TYR A 102 -13.44 -5.95 5.94
N LEU A 103 -14.71 -5.62 5.69
CA LEU A 103 -15.85 -6.37 6.18
C LEU A 103 -16.68 -6.79 4.98
N ASN A 104 -16.94 -8.09 4.84
CA ASN A 104 -17.66 -8.64 3.69
C ASN A 104 -17.06 -8.23 2.33
N GLY A 105 -15.73 -8.09 2.25
CA GLY A 105 -15.00 -7.70 1.04
C GLY A 105 -15.00 -6.20 0.73
N ALA A 106 -15.73 -5.38 1.49
CA ALA A 106 -15.72 -3.93 1.35
C ALA A 106 -14.69 -3.29 2.29
N LEU A 107 -13.96 -2.29 1.80
CA LEU A 107 -13.05 -1.50 2.63
C LEU A 107 -13.86 -0.72 3.67
N VAL A 108 -13.61 -0.99 4.95
CA VAL A 108 -14.31 -0.30 6.06
C VAL A 108 -13.47 0.87 6.57
N GLY A 109 -12.15 0.76 6.49
CA GLY A 109 -11.28 1.88 6.78
C GLY A 109 -9.84 1.47 7.07
N VAL A 110 -9.14 2.40 7.69
CA VAL A 110 -7.73 2.28 8.07
C VAL A 110 -7.64 2.11 9.58
N ARG A 111 -6.97 1.02 10.00
CA ARG A 111 -6.71 0.71 11.40
C ARG A 111 -5.37 1.30 11.87
N CYS A 112 -4.35 1.20 11.03
CA CYS A 112 -3.06 1.83 11.25
C CYS A 112 -2.52 2.47 9.99
N PHE A 113 -1.80 3.57 10.15
CA PHE A 113 -1.08 4.27 9.09
C PHE A 113 0.25 4.77 9.64
N MET A 114 1.34 4.45 8.95
CA MET A 114 2.64 5.07 9.21
C MET A 114 3.10 5.79 7.95
N PRO A 115 3.26 7.12 8.01
CA PRO A 115 3.83 7.86 6.89
C PRO A 115 5.29 7.43 6.68
N GLY A 116 5.68 7.33 5.41
CA GLY A 116 7.09 7.32 5.02
C GLY A 116 7.67 8.73 5.03
N SER A 117 8.98 8.83 4.85
CA SER A 117 9.57 10.10 4.41
C SER A 117 9.04 10.39 3.01
N MET A 118 8.38 11.55 2.81
CA MET A 118 8.16 12.07 1.46
C MET A 118 9.55 12.26 0.84
N GLY A 119 9.93 11.36 -0.07
CA GLY A 119 11.18 11.46 -0.83
C GLY A 119 11.17 12.65 -1.77
#